data_AF-A0A2R6M7Z3-F1
#
_entry.id   AF-A0A2R6M7Z3-F1
#
_cell.length_a   1.000
_cell.length_b   1.000
_cell.length_c   1.000
_cell.angle_alpha   90.00
_cell.angle_beta   90.00
_cell.angle_gamma   90.00
#
_symmetry.space_group_name_H-M   'P 1'
#
loop_
_entity.id
_entity.type
_entity.pdbx_description
1 polymer ?
#
loop_
_entity_poly.entity_id
_entity_poly.type
_entity_poly.pdbx_seq_one_letter_code
_entity_poly.pdbx_strand_id
1 'polypeptide(L)'
;MSDGNLGVQGWLEQVFFGGMELSVLSTPAFIVLIVAQRVYPDAVPIAGLQAIAAGSIAIAAFRNEAVDVGTWPRRSELTSLPLRLVYFSAVFFLATMGVAHAVHTAGSWWLVLLGSVVQVVGLAGFPTAYQLVHGDPVLKPVERV
;
A
#
# COMPACT_ATOMS: atom_id res chain seq x y z
N MET A 1 29.86 9.50 3.69
CA MET A 1 28.60 9.25 2.95
C MET A 1 27.55 10.10 3.68
N SER A 2 27.21 11.26 3.11
CA SER A 2 26.37 12.24 3.80
C SER A 2 24.92 11.82 3.71
N ASP A 3 24.29 11.64 4.87
CA ASP A 3 22.87 11.81 5.06
C ASP A 3 22.44 13.20 4.56
N GLY A 4 21.29 13.30 3.90
CA GLY A 4 20.68 14.59 3.53
C GLY A 4 20.17 14.64 2.09
N ASN A 5 18.87 14.42 1.93
CA ASN A 5 18.12 14.46 0.68
C ASN A 5 18.55 13.43 -0.37
N LEU A 6 17.77 12.35 -0.48
CA LEU A 6 17.54 11.74 -1.78
C LEU A 6 17.12 12.89 -2.69
N GLY A 7 17.97 13.25 -3.67
CA GLY A 7 17.58 14.23 -4.67
C GLY A 7 16.25 13.82 -5.31
N VAL A 8 15.59 14.74 -6.03
CA VAL A 8 14.26 14.49 -6.63
C VAL A 8 14.19 13.13 -7.35
N GLN A 9 15.25 12.75 -8.04
CA GLN A 9 15.36 11.44 -8.71
C GLN A 9 15.32 10.24 -7.75
N GLY A 10 16.05 10.27 -6.64
CA GLY A 10 16.06 9.18 -5.66
C GLY A 10 14.71 9.03 -4.95
N TRP A 11 14.03 10.16 -4.67
CA TRP A 11 12.67 10.13 -4.14
C TRP A 11 11.68 9.51 -5.14
N LEU A 12 11.73 9.93 -6.41
CA LEU A 12 10.87 9.38 -7.47
C LEU A 12 11.11 7.88 -7.68
N GLU A 13 12.36 7.44 -7.64
CA GLU A 13 12.72 6.02 -7.73
C GLU A 13 12.09 5.21 -6.60
N GLN A 14 12.07 5.73 -5.38
CA GLN A 14 11.44 5.06 -4.25
C GLN A 14 9.93 5.00 -4.36
N VAL A 15 9.28 6.07 -4.83
CA VAL A 15 7.84 6.09 -5.12
C VAL A 15 7.52 5.08 -6.23
N PHE A 16 8.35 5.00 -7.27
CA PHE A 16 8.20 4.01 -8.34
C PHE A 16 8.30 2.58 -7.79
N PHE A 17 9.31 2.27 -6.98
CA PHE A 17 9.43 0.95 -6.36
C PHE A 17 8.29 0.66 -5.37
N GLY A 18 7.82 1.65 -4.62
CA GLY A 18 6.64 1.52 -3.77
C GLY A 18 5.38 1.20 -4.57
N GLY A 19 5.21 1.87 -5.72
CA GLY A 19 4.11 1.60 -6.63
C GLY A 19 4.19 0.24 -7.31
N MET A 20 5.38 -0.21 -7.71
CA MET A 20 5.57 -1.58 -8.23
C MET A 20 5.25 -2.63 -7.16
N GLU A 21 5.76 -2.45 -5.95
CA GLU A 21 5.49 -3.33 -4.81
C GLU A 21 3.98 -3.43 -4.55
N LEU A 22 3.30 -2.29 -4.46
CA LEU A 22 1.84 -2.24 -4.26
C LEU A 22 1.10 -2.91 -5.42
N SER A 23 1.42 -2.56 -6.66
CA SER A 23 0.69 -3.05 -7.82
C SER A 23 0.82 -4.56 -7.99
N VAL A 24 2.03 -5.10 -7.83
CA VAL A 24 2.29 -6.54 -7.92
C VAL A 24 1.59 -7.28 -6.79
N LEU A 25 1.70 -6.79 -5.55
CA LEU A 25 1.11 -7.46 -4.39
C LEU A 25 -0.43 -7.33 -4.33
N SER A 26 -1.00 -6.31 -4.97
CA SER A 26 -2.45 -6.13 -5.09
C SER A 26 -3.05 -6.79 -6.34
N THR A 27 -2.28 -7.54 -7.14
CA THR A 27 -2.77 -8.29 -8.31
C THR A 27 -4.04 -9.11 -8.04
N PRO A 28 -4.13 -9.90 -6.94
CA PRO A 28 -5.35 -10.62 -6.61
C PRO A 28 -6.59 -9.71 -6.49
N ALA A 29 -6.43 -8.55 -5.85
CA ALA A 29 -7.52 -7.58 -5.74
C ALA A 29 -7.89 -6.98 -7.11
N PHE A 30 -6.92 -6.67 -7.98
CA PHE A 30 -7.20 -6.21 -9.34
C PHE A 30 -8.07 -7.20 -10.13
N ILE A 31 -7.79 -8.50 -10.03
CA ILE A 31 -8.57 -9.54 -10.71
C ILE A 31 -10.04 -9.51 -10.25
N VAL A 32 -10.27 -9.39 -8.95
CA VAL A 32 -11.63 -9.29 -8.39
C VAL A 32 -12.31 -8.00 -8.84
N LEU A 33 -11.59 -6.88 -8.82
CA LEU A 33 -12.12 -5.56 -9.17
C LEU A 33 -12.48 -5.42 -10.66
N ILE A 34 -11.82 -6.15 -11.56
CA ILE A 34 -12.21 -6.19 -12.99
C ILE A 34 -13.67 -6.59 -13.17
N VAL A 35 -14.17 -7.50 -12.33
CA VAL A 35 -15.57 -7.95 -12.35
C VAL A 35 -16.43 -7.08 -11.44
N ALA A 36 -15.96 -6.80 -10.22
CA ALA A 36 -16.73 -6.10 -9.20
C ALA A 36 -17.00 -4.62 -9.56
N GLN A 37 -16.15 -3.98 -10.36
CA GLN A 37 -16.36 -2.60 -10.81
C GLN A 37 -17.68 -2.41 -11.58
N ARG A 38 -18.30 -3.46 -12.11
CA ARG A 38 -19.63 -3.37 -12.76
C ARG A 38 -20.73 -2.87 -11.82
N VAL A 39 -20.56 -3.04 -10.51
CA VAL A 39 -21.51 -2.54 -9.50
C VAL A 39 -21.40 -1.02 -9.36
N TYR A 40 -20.18 -0.49 -9.42
CA TYR A 40 -19.88 0.93 -9.27
C TYR A 40 -18.84 1.37 -10.32
N PRO A 41 -19.26 1.54 -11.59
CA PRO A 41 -18.37 1.65 -12.74
C PRO A 41 -17.45 2.87 -12.69
N ASP A 42 -17.92 3.97 -12.10
CA ASP A 42 -17.16 5.21 -12.05
C ASP A 42 -16.38 5.38 -10.74
N ALA A 43 -16.97 4.95 -9.61
CA ALA A 43 -16.35 5.15 -8.30
C ALA A 43 -15.17 4.21 -8.03
N VAL A 44 -15.26 2.93 -8.46
CA VAL A 44 -14.18 1.95 -8.23
C VAL A 44 -12.88 2.33 -8.92
N PRO A 45 -12.86 2.71 -10.22
CA PRO A 45 -11.62 3.10 -10.88
C PRO A 45 -11.01 4.39 -10.31
N ILE A 46 -11.83 5.39 -9.99
CA ILE A 46 -11.32 6.66 -9.44
C ILE A 46 -10.71 6.44 -8.05
N ALA A 47 -11.41 5.70 -7.18
CA ALA A 47 -10.88 5.32 -5.87
C ALA A 47 -9.61 4.47 -6.00
N GLY A 48 -9.56 3.57 -6.99
CA GLY A 48 -8.39 2.75 -7.31
C GLY A 48 -7.18 3.56 -7.75
N LEU A 49 -7.35 4.52 -8.65
CA LEU A 49 -6.27 5.42 -9.07
C LEU A 49 -5.73 6.23 -7.90
N GLN A 50 -6.61 6.74 -7.04
CA GLN A 50 -6.22 7.49 -5.85
C GLN A 50 -5.49 6.61 -4.84
N ALA A 51 -5.97 5.39 -4.62
CA ALA A 51 -5.32 4.41 -3.75
C ALA A 51 -3.92 4.04 -4.28
N ILE A 52 -3.75 3.75 -5.57
CA ILE A 52 -2.43 3.45 -6.14
C ILE A 52 -1.49 4.64 -5.97
N ALA A 53 -1.92 5.85 -6.35
CA ALA A 53 -1.08 7.04 -6.28
C ALA A 53 -0.65 7.35 -4.84
N ALA A 54 -1.60 7.42 -3.91
CA ALA A 54 -1.31 7.72 -2.51
C ALA A 54 -0.54 6.58 -1.82
N GLY A 55 -0.90 5.32 -2.11
CA GLY A 55 -0.22 4.15 -1.56
C GLY A 55 1.22 4.02 -2.02
N SER A 56 1.54 4.37 -3.27
CA SER A 56 2.91 4.38 -3.80
C SER A 56 3.78 5.38 -3.04
N ILE A 57 3.24 6.59 -2.81
CA ILE A 57 3.92 7.64 -2.04
C ILE A 57 4.08 7.22 -0.57
N ALA A 58 3.03 6.65 0.02
CA ALA A 58 3.05 6.23 1.42
C ALA A 58 4.06 5.11 1.68
N ILE A 59 4.12 4.08 0.82
CA ILE A 59 5.13 3.01 0.97
C ILE A 59 6.55 3.60 0.89
N ALA A 60 6.79 4.55 -0.02
CA ALA A 60 8.08 5.23 -0.07
C ALA A 60 8.34 6.01 1.22
N ALA A 61 7.37 6.78 1.72
CA ALA A 61 7.52 7.54 2.96
C ALA A 61 7.79 6.64 4.18
N PHE A 62 7.03 5.56 4.33
CA PHE A 62 7.15 4.64 5.46
C PHE A 62 8.47 3.85 5.43
N ARG A 63 8.90 3.40 4.26
CA ARG A 63 10.16 2.65 4.12
C ARG A 63 11.42 3.48 4.32
N ASN A 64 11.33 4.79 4.11
CA ASN A 64 12.43 5.72 4.39
C ASN A 64 12.38 6.29 5.81
N GLU A 65 11.45 5.82 6.65
CA GLU A 65 11.25 6.34 8.00
C GLU A 65 10.94 7.85 8.01
N ALA A 66 10.47 8.39 6.88
CA ALA A 66 10.01 9.79 6.81
C ALA A 66 8.73 10.00 7.62
N VAL A 67 7.96 8.93 7.83
CA VAL A 67 6.86 8.84 8.80
C VAL A 67 7.06 7.56 9.58
N ASP A 68 7.22 7.68 10.90
CA ASP A 68 7.36 6.52 11.79
C ASP A 68 5.99 5.83 11.99
N VAL A 69 5.89 4.63 11.45
CA VAL A 69 4.72 3.73 11.58
C VAL A 69 5.15 2.36 12.12
N GLY A 70 6.37 2.26 12.68
CA GLY A 70 6.99 1.02 13.10
C GLY A 70 7.88 0.38 12.03
N THR A 71 8.52 -0.72 12.41
CA THR A 71 9.58 -1.35 11.60
C THR A 71 9.02 -2.16 10.44
N TRP A 72 9.34 -1.72 9.22
CA TRP A 72 8.96 -2.45 8.01
C TRP A 72 9.89 -3.62 7.71
N PRO A 73 9.37 -4.79 7.29
CA PRO A 73 10.20 -5.90 6.85
C PRO A 73 10.96 -5.57 5.57
N ARG A 74 12.10 -6.24 5.38
CA ARG A 74 12.95 -6.04 4.19
C ARG A 74 12.19 -6.43 2.93
N ARG A 75 12.45 -5.72 1.83
CA ARG A 75 11.82 -6.03 0.53
C ARG A 75 12.09 -7.46 0.07
N SER A 76 13.31 -7.97 0.31
CA SER A 76 13.78 -9.30 -0.05
C SER A 76 13.33 -10.42 0.91
N GLU A 77 12.57 -10.10 1.95
CA GLU A 77 12.12 -11.10 2.92
C GLU A 77 10.96 -11.93 2.37
N LEU A 78 11.29 -13.11 1.82
CA LEU A 78 10.34 -14.01 1.15
C LEU A 78 9.28 -14.59 2.08
N THR A 79 9.60 -14.79 3.37
CA THR A 79 8.66 -15.28 4.39
C THR A 79 7.46 -14.35 4.56
N SER A 80 7.69 -13.04 4.45
CA SER A 80 6.65 -12.02 4.57
C SER A 80 5.76 -11.88 3.33
N LEU A 81 6.15 -12.45 2.19
CA LEU A 81 5.48 -12.22 0.90
C LEU A 81 4.01 -12.67 0.89
N PRO A 82 3.63 -13.87 1.37
CA PRO A 82 2.23 -14.28 1.39
C PRO A 82 1.37 -13.33 2.23
N LEU A 83 1.88 -12.89 3.39
CA LEU A 83 1.18 -11.94 4.25
C LEU A 83 1.01 -10.58 3.56
N ARG A 84 2.08 -10.06 2.95
CA ARG A 84 2.06 -8.80 2.20
C ARG A 84 1.09 -8.84 1.03
N LEU A 85 1.08 -9.94 0.27
CA LEU A 85 0.16 -10.18 -0.82
C LEU A 85 -1.30 -10.09 -0.35
N VAL A 86 -1.66 -10.84 0.69
CA VAL A 86 -3.02 -10.88 1.23
C VAL A 86 -3.41 -9.54 1.84
N TYR A 87 -2.54 -8.94 2.66
CA TYR A 87 -2.80 -7.68 3.34
C TYR A 87 -2.97 -6.53 2.35
N PHE A 88 -2.05 -6.38 1.38
CA PHE A 88 -2.07 -5.29 0.41
C PHE A 88 -3.25 -5.45 -0.54
N SER A 89 -3.59 -6.69 -0.93
CA SER A 89 -4.80 -6.97 -1.71
C SER A 89 -6.06 -6.60 -0.92
N ALA A 90 -6.16 -6.98 0.35
CA ALA A 90 -7.32 -6.66 1.18
C ALA A 90 -7.49 -5.15 1.39
N VAL A 91 -6.42 -4.44 1.75
CA VAL A 91 -6.44 -2.98 1.91
C VAL A 91 -6.83 -2.30 0.61
N PHE A 92 -6.25 -2.72 -0.52
CA PHE A 92 -6.59 -2.16 -1.83
C PHE A 92 -8.05 -2.41 -2.21
N PHE A 93 -8.58 -3.61 -1.95
CA PHE A 93 -9.99 -3.91 -2.19
C PHE A 93 -10.92 -3.03 -1.34
N LEU A 94 -10.59 -2.79 -0.08
CA LEU A 94 -11.36 -1.91 0.80
C LEU A 94 -11.28 -0.44 0.36
N ALA A 95 -10.09 0.03 -0.01
CA ALA A 95 -9.85 1.38 -0.50
C ALA A 95 -10.59 1.67 -1.82
N THR A 96 -10.95 0.63 -2.58
CA THR A 96 -11.66 0.75 -3.85
C THR A 96 -13.14 0.42 -3.72
N MET A 97 -13.48 -0.86 -3.56
CA MET A 97 -14.86 -1.32 -3.51
C MET A 97 -15.58 -0.85 -2.24
N GLY A 98 -14.90 -0.86 -1.09
CA GLY A 98 -15.45 -0.36 0.16
C GLY A 98 -15.78 1.13 0.11
N VAL A 99 -14.87 1.93 -0.47
CA VAL A 99 -15.09 3.36 -0.67
C VAL A 99 -16.16 3.62 -1.72
N ALA A 100 -16.17 2.89 -2.84
CA ALA A 100 -17.21 3.00 -3.85
C ALA A 100 -18.61 2.70 -3.29
N HIS A 101 -18.72 1.70 -2.42
CA HIS A 101 -19.94 1.43 -1.68
C HIS A 101 -20.34 2.61 -0.80
N ALA A 102 -19.41 3.18 -0.03
CA ALA A 102 -19.67 4.35 0.83
C ALA A 102 -20.11 5.60 0.03
N VAL A 103 -19.50 5.84 -1.13
CA VAL A 103 -19.88 6.92 -2.06
C VAL A 103 -21.33 6.75 -2.51
N HIS A 104 -21.70 5.53 -2.88
CA HIS A 104 -23.05 5.23 -3.35
C HIS A 104 -24.09 5.35 -2.22
N THR A 105 -23.80 4.81 -1.03
CA THR A 105 -24.75 4.84 0.10
C THR A 105 -24.96 6.24 0.67
N ALA A 106 -23.91 7.07 0.73
CA ALA A 106 -24.01 8.44 1.20
C ALA A 106 -24.41 9.44 0.11
N GLY A 107 -24.41 9.02 -1.17
CA GLY A 107 -24.71 9.87 -2.31
C GLY A 107 -23.71 11.01 -2.54
N SER A 108 -22.47 10.89 -2.03
CA SER A 108 -21.48 11.97 -2.06
C SER A 108 -20.19 11.53 -2.74
N TRP A 109 -19.92 12.14 -3.90
CA TRP A 109 -18.71 11.91 -4.69
C TRP A 109 -17.42 12.40 -4.01
N TRP A 110 -17.52 13.29 -3.04
CA TRP A 110 -16.37 13.71 -2.23
C TRP A 110 -15.75 12.55 -1.44
N LEU A 111 -16.54 11.53 -1.12
CA LEU A 111 -16.05 10.36 -0.39
C LEU A 111 -15.11 9.48 -1.23
N VAL A 112 -15.05 9.66 -2.55
CA VAL A 112 -14.08 8.92 -3.38
C VAL A 112 -12.65 9.19 -2.93
N LEU A 113 -12.38 10.41 -2.43
CA LEU A 113 -11.08 10.79 -1.84
C LEU A 113 -10.66 9.89 -0.68
N LEU A 114 -11.60 9.24 0.01
CA LEU A 114 -11.29 8.28 1.06
C LEU A 114 -10.51 7.07 0.54
N GLY A 115 -10.52 6.78 -0.76
CA GLY A 115 -9.67 5.73 -1.33
C GLY A 115 -8.19 5.96 -1.03
N SER A 116 -7.73 7.21 -1.12
CA SER A 116 -6.37 7.58 -0.71
C SER A 116 -6.15 7.39 0.79
N VAL A 117 -7.08 7.84 1.63
CA VAL A 117 -6.97 7.78 3.09
C VAL A 117 -6.96 6.34 3.58
N VAL A 118 -7.92 5.52 3.14
CA VAL A 118 -8.04 4.10 3.51
C VAL A 118 -6.79 3.34 3.08
N GLN A 119 -6.25 3.63 1.89
CA GLN A 119 -5.03 2.98 1.43
C GLN A 119 -3.82 3.35 2.31
N VAL A 120 -3.61 4.64 2.57
CA VAL A 120 -2.45 5.13 3.35
C VAL A 120 -2.53 4.62 4.80
N VAL A 121 -3.68 4.76 5.45
CA VAL A 121 -3.89 4.30 6.83
C VAL A 121 -3.80 2.78 6.91
N GLY A 122 -4.38 2.06 5.95
CA GLY A 122 -4.27 0.60 5.90
C GLY A 122 -2.82 0.15 5.77
N LEU A 123 -2.03 0.77 4.88
CA LEU A 123 -0.61 0.45 4.74
C LEU A 123 0.21 0.82 5.98
N ALA A 124 -0.12 1.91 6.67
CA ALA A 124 0.53 2.29 7.93
C ALA A 124 0.34 1.24 9.03
N GLY A 125 -0.75 0.47 9.00
CA GLY A 125 -1.00 -0.64 9.93
C GLY A 125 -0.25 -1.93 9.63
N PHE A 126 0.45 -2.02 8.49
CA PHE A 126 1.13 -3.23 8.07
C PHE A 126 2.25 -3.69 9.03
N PRO A 127 3.15 -2.82 9.54
CA PRO A 127 4.17 -3.22 10.51
C PRO A 127 3.60 -3.90 11.75
N THR A 128 2.50 -3.38 12.29
CA THR A 128 1.79 -3.99 13.42
C THR A 128 1.23 -5.36 13.05
N ALA A 129 0.58 -5.49 11.88
CA ALA A 129 0.06 -6.77 11.41
C ALA A 129 1.19 -7.80 11.17
N TYR A 130 2.34 -7.35 10.66
CA TYR A 130 3.52 -8.18 10.50
C TYR A 130 4.04 -8.68 11.85
N GLN A 131 4.20 -7.78 12.84
CA GLN A 131 4.65 -8.14 14.19
C GLN A 131 3.73 -9.13 14.89
N LEU A 132 2.42 -9.01 14.69
CA LEU A 132 1.45 -9.95 15.26
C LEU A 132 1.58 -11.38 14.70
N VAL A 133 2.02 -11.52 13.44
CA VAL A 133 2.12 -12.83 12.76
C VAL A 133 3.51 -13.43 12.85
N HIS A 134 4.56 -12.60 12.70
CA HIS A 134 5.95 -13.05 12.57
C HIS A 134 6.84 -12.66 13.78
N GLY A 135 6.36 -11.81 14.69
CA GLY A 135 7.18 -11.23 15.76
C GLY A 135 8.07 -10.09 15.26
N ASP A 136 9.17 -9.80 15.97
CA ASP A 136 10.09 -8.74 15.56
C ASP A 136 10.77 -9.07 14.22
N PRO A 137 10.83 -8.11 13.27
CA PRO A 137 11.48 -8.33 12.00
C PRO A 137 12.95 -8.70 12.21
N VAL A 138 13.36 -9.85 11.64
CA VAL A 138 14.71 -10.36 11.79
C VAL A 138 15.68 -9.47 11.00
N LEU A 139 16.29 -8.51 11.67
CA LEU A 139 17.42 -7.72 11.15
C LEU A 139 18.70 -8.57 11.15
N LYS A 140 18.69 -9.77 10.56
CA LYS A 140 19.93 -10.55 10.40
C LYS A 140 20.90 -9.74 9.53
N PRO A 141 22.12 -9.42 10.00
CA PRO A 141 23.12 -8.79 9.16
C PRO A 141 23.41 -9.71 7.98
N VAL A 142 23.61 -9.12 6.80
CA VAL A 142 24.16 -9.86 5.66
C VAL A 142 25.57 -10.23 6.07
N GLU A 143 25.79 -11.47 6.46
CA GLU A 143 27.14 -12.02 6.53
C GLU A 143 27.67 -12.00 5.09
N ARG A 144 28.58 -11.08 4.80
CA ARG A 144 29.32 -11.09 3.54
C ARG A 144 30.13 -12.39 3.54
N VAL A 145 29.71 -13.35 2.73
CA VAL A 145 30.54 -14.47 2.30
C VAL A 145 31.41 -14.00 1.15
#